data_AF-A0A7V8V1W7-F1
#
_entry.id   AF-A0A7V8V1W7-F1
#
_cell.length_a   1.000
_cell.length_b   1.000
_cell.length_c   1.000
_cell.angle_alpha   90.00
_cell.angle_beta   90.00
_cell.angle_gamma   90.00
#
_symmetry.space_group_name_H-M   'P 1'
#
loop_
_entity.id
_entity.type
_entity.pdbx_description
1 polymer ?
#
loop_
_entity_poly.entity_id
_entity_poly.type
_entity_poly.pdbx_seq_one_letter_code
_entity_poly.pdbx_strand_id
1 'polypeptide(L)'
;MMVFRTGWKRWLMLWAVLLFCGDALGAVVYVKGQKEPISGFVESTDDTSIRLRITTPDGDELHRQILRSEIDLLLQPVSPGRLSQLSPENPKAYREYAEELAEKKTDPEAVETAKRLFMIAAHLDPKTEGRSALLGMTLLMNDAQGVKQLRAMAYLIDPSHDAALLEGQQQEVTTGAALDESMRQEVTKVLRMLRQGERADARQQLQREELRSAMRQGTSKITPDECLALVQGLCPGCGQGKIPPYMLQKLVAAELELNTSQAANDVQPKWGFYLSETFQKPLPVLSLAKAIGFDPRQCVYRDGAWVEPKK
;
A
#
# COMPACT_ATOMS: atom_id res chain seq x y z
N MET A 1 50.59 31.30 24.35
CA MET A 1 50.54 30.17 23.41
C MET A 1 50.33 28.89 24.20
N MET A 2 49.11 28.32 24.24
CA MET A 2 48.80 26.92 24.62
C MET A 2 47.29 26.77 24.86
N VAL A 3 46.47 26.67 23.81
CA VAL A 3 45.09 26.14 23.91
C VAL A 3 44.66 25.64 22.53
N PHE A 4 45.00 24.41 22.10
CA PHE A 4 44.34 23.72 20.97
C PHE A 4 44.81 22.25 20.93
N ARG A 5 44.19 21.35 21.73
CA ARG A 5 44.46 19.90 21.58
C ARG A 5 43.35 18.93 22.00
N THR A 6 42.15 19.41 22.37
CA THR A 6 41.07 18.55 22.88
C THR A 6 39.89 18.33 21.90
N GLY A 7 39.93 18.90 20.69
CA GLY A 7 38.82 18.81 19.73
C GLY A 7 38.76 17.52 18.88
N TRP A 8 39.88 16.83 18.65
CA TRP A 8 39.93 15.74 17.64
C TRP A 8 39.22 14.45 18.09
N LYS A 9 39.33 14.08 19.36
CA LYS A 9 38.75 12.82 19.87
C LYS A 9 37.21 12.78 19.83
N ARG A 10 36.53 13.93 19.90
CA ARG A 10 35.07 14.01 19.80
C ARG A 10 34.55 13.86 18.37
N TRP A 11 35.35 14.21 17.36
CA TRP A 11 34.97 14.06 15.95
C TRP A 11 35.09 12.62 15.45
N LEU A 12 36.07 11.86 15.96
CA LEU A 12 36.25 10.44 15.63
C LEU A 12 35.14 9.53 16.19
N MET A 13 34.57 9.85 17.38
CA MET A 13 33.42 9.08 17.89
C MET A 13 32.14 9.29 17.08
N LEU A 14 31.96 10.46 16.46
CA LEU A 14 30.75 10.76 15.68
C LEU A 14 30.74 10.07 14.31
N TRP A 15 31.91 9.83 13.72
CA TRP A 15 32.05 9.02 12.49
C TRP A 15 31.89 7.52 12.74
N ALA A 16 32.29 7.01 13.90
CA ALA A 16 32.16 5.59 14.22
C ALA A 16 30.70 5.13 14.43
N VAL A 17 29.80 6.04 14.83
CA VAL A 17 28.37 5.72 15.08
C VAL A 17 27.54 5.71 13.79
N LEU A 18 27.99 6.35 12.71
CA LEU A 18 27.27 6.39 11.42
C LEU A 18 27.57 5.20 10.49
N LEU A 19 28.49 4.30 10.85
CA LEU A 19 28.95 3.21 9.97
C LEU A 19 28.22 1.86 10.18
N PHE A 20 27.24 1.77 11.08
CA PHE A 20 26.52 0.53 11.38
C PHE A 20 25.01 0.58 11.11
N CYS A 21 24.59 1.37 10.12
CA CYS A 21 23.28 1.16 9.49
C CYS A 21 23.41 0.06 8.43
N GLY A 22 23.58 -1.18 8.86
CA GLY A 22 23.43 -2.33 7.97
C GLY A 22 21.96 -2.45 7.58
N ASP A 23 21.68 -2.68 6.29
CA ASP A 23 20.33 -3.01 5.85
C ASP A 23 19.88 -4.28 6.58
N ALA A 24 18.81 -4.17 7.35
CA ALA A 24 18.26 -5.29 8.10
C ALA A 24 17.66 -6.29 7.11
N LEU A 25 18.24 -7.49 7.03
CA LEU A 25 17.80 -8.54 6.13
C LEU A 25 16.47 -9.11 6.62
N GLY A 26 15.49 -9.28 5.74
CA GLY A 26 14.24 -9.97 6.02
C GLY A 26 14.45 -11.46 6.27
N ALA A 27 13.64 -12.01 7.15
CA ALA A 27 13.61 -13.44 7.40
C ALA A 27 12.21 -13.93 7.77
N VAL A 28 11.89 -15.13 7.29
CA VAL A 28 10.75 -15.93 7.77
C VAL A 28 11.28 -17.07 8.62
N VAL A 29 10.88 -17.09 9.88
CA VAL A 29 11.32 -18.08 10.87
C VAL A 29 10.18 -19.02 11.23
N TYR A 30 10.35 -20.30 10.92
CA TYR A 30 9.48 -21.37 11.39
C TYR A 30 10.00 -21.85 12.74
N VAL A 31 9.19 -21.69 13.79
CA VAL A 31 9.53 -22.10 15.16
C VAL A 31 8.89 -23.45 15.46
N LYS A 32 9.64 -24.35 16.10
CA LYS A 32 9.16 -25.70 16.47
C LYS A 32 7.88 -25.63 17.29
N GLY A 33 6.85 -26.34 16.83
CA GLY A 33 5.55 -26.41 17.48
C GLY A 33 4.62 -25.23 17.24
N GLN A 34 5.06 -24.16 16.57
CA GLN A 34 4.18 -23.07 16.13
C GLN A 34 3.66 -23.35 14.71
N LYS A 35 2.36 -23.12 14.49
CA LYS A 35 1.72 -23.32 13.18
C LYS A 35 1.99 -22.18 12.20
N GLU A 36 2.10 -20.96 12.72
CA GLU A 36 2.30 -19.75 11.92
C GLU A 36 3.78 -19.35 11.96
N PRO A 37 4.40 -19.09 10.80
CA PRO A 37 5.76 -18.58 10.77
C PRO A 37 5.81 -17.13 11.25
N ILE A 38 6.96 -16.72 11.77
CA ILE A 38 7.21 -15.35 12.19
C ILE A 38 8.01 -14.67 11.09
N SER A 39 7.44 -13.65 10.44
CA SER A 39 8.14 -12.81 9.46
C SER A 39 8.57 -11.47 10.07
N GLY A 40 9.77 -11.01 9.73
CA GLY A 40 10.31 -9.74 10.20
C GLY A 40 11.70 -9.44 9.63
N PHE A 41 12.29 -8.35 10.09
CA PHE A 41 13.65 -7.94 9.71
C PHE A 41 14.66 -8.35 10.78
N VAL A 42 15.74 -9.00 10.38
CA VAL A 42 16.85 -9.43 11.25
C VAL A 42 17.67 -8.22 11.65
N GLU A 43 17.63 -7.86 12.93
CA GLU A 43 18.44 -6.78 13.50
C GLU A 43 19.80 -7.28 13.95
N SER A 44 19.84 -8.45 14.56
CA SER A 44 21.08 -9.07 15.03
C SER A 44 21.00 -10.58 14.94
N THR A 45 22.12 -11.20 14.60
CA THR A 45 22.27 -12.65 14.52
C THR A 45 23.47 -13.05 15.36
N ASP A 46 23.23 -13.82 16.42
CA ASP A 46 24.25 -14.40 17.28
C ASP A 46 24.33 -15.93 17.05
N ASP A 47 25.31 -16.58 17.66
CA ASP A 47 25.46 -18.05 17.60
C ASP A 47 24.32 -18.80 18.30
N THR A 48 23.60 -18.14 19.21
CA THR A 48 22.54 -18.75 20.03
C THR A 48 21.15 -18.23 19.71
N SER A 49 21.02 -17.01 19.19
CA SER A 49 19.70 -16.37 18.99
C SER A 49 19.68 -15.44 17.79
N ILE A 50 18.48 -15.18 17.28
CA ILE A 50 18.20 -14.20 16.24
C ILE A 50 17.22 -13.18 16.83
N ARG A 51 17.49 -11.89 16.64
CA ARG A 51 16.54 -10.82 16.98
C ARG A 51 15.86 -10.32 15.71
N LEU A 52 14.53 -10.40 15.71
CA LEU A 52 13.68 -9.93 14.64
C LEU A 52 12.94 -8.67 15.08
N ARG A 53 12.89 -7.67 14.20
CA ARG A 53 11.95 -6.55 14.25
C ARG A 53 10.75 -6.89 13.38
N ILE A 54 9.58 -7.01 14.00
CA ILE A 54 8.32 -7.39 13.37
C ILE A 54 7.44 -6.15 13.33
N THR A 55 6.99 -5.76 12.15
CA THR A 55 6.03 -4.65 11.99
C THR A 55 4.61 -5.20 12.15
N THR A 56 3.86 -4.66 13.11
CA THR A 56 2.45 -5.02 13.29
C THR A 56 1.58 -4.38 12.21
N PRO A 57 0.34 -4.88 11.98
CA PRO A 57 -0.60 -4.25 11.04
C PRO A 57 -0.90 -2.77 11.33
N ASP A 58 -0.75 -2.36 12.60
CA ASP A 58 -0.93 -0.98 13.05
C ASP A 58 0.30 -0.09 12.78
N GLY A 59 1.40 -0.68 12.31
CA GLY A 59 2.67 0.01 12.03
C GLY A 59 3.61 0.09 13.23
N ASP A 60 3.26 -0.49 14.38
CA ASP A 60 4.14 -0.56 15.54
C ASP A 60 5.27 -1.58 15.31
N GLU A 61 6.43 -1.32 15.92
CA GLU A 61 7.57 -2.22 15.86
C GLU A 61 7.62 -3.12 17.11
N LEU A 62 7.66 -4.43 16.90
CA LEU A 62 7.82 -5.44 17.95
C LEU A 62 9.18 -6.13 17.78
N HIS A 63 10.03 -6.07 18.80
CA HIS A 63 11.30 -6.79 18.82
C HIS A 63 11.13 -8.16 19.48
N ARG A 64 11.50 -9.23 18.77
CA ARG A 64 11.40 -10.61 19.25
C ARG A 64 12.73 -11.32 19.13
N GLN A 65 13.24 -11.84 20.25
CA GLN A 65 14.41 -12.71 20.27
C GLN A 65 13.94 -14.17 20.20
N ILE A 66 14.53 -14.95 19.28
CA ILE A 66 14.22 -16.37 19.07
C ILE A 66 15.53 -17.15 19.23
N LEU A 67 15.51 -18.21 20.05
CA LEU A 67 16.66 -19.09 20.21
C LEU A 67 16.82 -19.99 18.98
N ARG A 68 18.04 -20.14 18.46
CA ARG A 68 18.31 -21.00 17.30
C ARG A 68 17.93 -22.45 17.52
N SER A 69 17.95 -22.93 18.77
CA SER A 69 17.48 -24.27 19.14
C SER A 69 15.97 -24.49 18.88
N GLU A 70 15.18 -23.41 18.93
CA GLU A 70 13.73 -23.41 18.70
C GLU A 70 13.38 -23.24 17.22
N ILE A 71 14.33 -22.80 16.40
CA ILE A 71 14.12 -22.63 14.95
C ILE A 71 14.12 -24.00 14.28
N ASP A 72 13.10 -24.25 13.47
CA ASP A 72 13.00 -25.42 12.60
C ASP A 72 13.56 -25.08 11.21
N LEU A 73 13.11 -23.96 10.63
CA LEU A 73 13.56 -23.49 9.33
C LEU A 73 13.68 -21.96 9.32
N LEU A 74 14.81 -21.47 8.81
CA LEU A 74 15.06 -20.05 8.56
C LEU A 74 15.10 -19.83 7.05
N LEU A 75 14.13 -19.10 6.51
CA LEU A 75 14.11 -18.72 5.10
C LEU A 75 14.54 -17.26 4.94
N GLN A 76 15.54 -17.06 4.07
CA GLN A 76 15.94 -15.74 3.57
C GLN A 76 15.55 -15.68 2.09
N PRO A 77 14.40 -15.10 1.76
CA PRO A 77 13.88 -15.17 0.40
C PRO A 77 14.63 -14.31 -0.60
N VAL A 78 15.29 -13.25 -0.13
CA VAL A 78 16.15 -12.38 -0.95
C VAL A 78 17.57 -12.91 -0.90
N SER A 79 18.17 -13.13 -2.06
CA SER A 79 19.55 -13.61 -2.20
C SER A 79 20.46 -12.43 -2.58
N PRO A 80 21.34 -11.95 -1.68
CA PRO A 80 22.31 -10.89 -2.00
C PRO A 80 23.21 -11.25 -3.19
N GLY A 81 23.58 -12.54 -3.29
CA GLY A 81 24.36 -13.07 -4.40
C GLY A 81 23.64 -12.88 -5.74
N ARG A 82 22.35 -13.24 -5.80
CA ARG A 82 21.54 -13.05 -7.02
C ARG A 82 21.33 -11.57 -7.34
N LEU A 83 21.07 -10.73 -6.34
CA LEU A 83 20.98 -9.27 -6.54
C LEU A 83 22.27 -8.69 -7.13
N SER A 84 23.44 -9.16 -6.68
CA SER A 84 24.73 -8.72 -7.21
C SER A 84 25.00 -9.16 -8.66
N GLN A 85 24.31 -10.20 -9.14
CA GLN A 85 24.42 -10.70 -10.51
C GLN A 85 23.53 -9.93 -11.49
N LEU A 86 22.57 -9.13 -10.99
CA LEU A 86 21.74 -8.28 -11.84
C LEU A 86 22.58 -7.19 -12.49
N SER A 87 22.30 -6.93 -13.77
CA SER A 87 23.01 -5.96 -14.59
C SER A 87 22.01 -5.00 -15.22
N PRO A 88 22.25 -3.66 -15.19
CA PRO A 88 21.37 -2.67 -15.80
C PRO A 88 21.08 -2.91 -17.29
N GLU A 89 21.98 -3.62 -17.98
CA GLU A 89 21.84 -4.00 -19.39
C GLU A 89 20.79 -5.11 -19.63
N ASN A 90 20.28 -5.74 -18.57
CA ASN A 90 19.24 -6.76 -18.67
C ASN A 90 18.02 -6.44 -17.75
N PRO A 91 17.17 -5.47 -18.14
CA PRO A 91 15.99 -5.06 -17.36
C PRO A 91 15.01 -6.20 -17.09
N LYS A 92 14.91 -7.15 -18.04
CA LYS A 92 14.07 -8.33 -17.92
C LYS A 92 14.42 -9.19 -16.70
N ALA A 93 15.72 -9.35 -16.40
CA ALA A 93 16.16 -10.12 -15.23
C ALA A 93 15.69 -9.51 -13.89
N TYR A 94 15.59 -8.18 -13.82
CA TYR A 94 15.01 -7.50 -12.65
C TYR A 94 13.53 -7.83 -12.52
N ARG A 95 12.75 -7.74 -13.61
CA ARG A 95 11.32 -8.08 -13.59
C ARG A 95 11.08 -9.53 -13.20
N GLU A 96 11.79 -10.48 -13.81
CA GLU A 96 11.62 -11.90 -13.53
C GLU A 96 11.95 -12.23 -12.07
N TYR A 97 13.01 -11.63 -11.51
CA TYR A 97 13.31 -11.84 -10.11
C TYR A 97 12.29 -11.15 -9.19
N ALA A 98 11.76 -10.00 -9.59
CA ALA A 98 10.67 -9.35 -8.86
C ALA A 98 9.41 -10.23 -8.81
N GLU A 99 9.07 -10.91 -9.90
CA GLU A 99 7.92 -11.83 -9.96
C GLU A 99 8.10 -13.02 -9.00
N GLU A 100 9.27 -13.64 -8.98
CA GLU A 100 9.58 -14.72 -8.02
C GLU A 100 9.48 -14.26 -6.57
N LEU A 101 9.95 -13.04 -6.26
CA LEU A 101 9.82 -12.48 -4.91
C LEU A 101 8.37 -12.10 -4.58
N ALA A 102 7.59 -11.66 -5.57
CA ALA A 102 6.18 -11.30 -5.40
C ALA A 102 5.27 -12.49 -5.05
N GLU A 103 5.68 -13.72 -5.38
CA GLU A 103 4.99 -14.94 -4.93
C GLU A 103 5.06 -15.11 -3.40
N LYS A 104 6.08 -14.52 -2.74
CA LYS A 104 6.34 -14.65 -1.31
C LYS A 104 5.69 -13.52 -0.50
N LYS A 105 4.37 -13.35 -0.66
CA LYS A 105 3.58 -12.22 -0.11
C LYS A 105 3.69 -12.03 1.41
N THR A 106 4.07 -13.05 2.16
CA THR A 106 4.18 -13.03 3.62
C THR A 106 5.50 -12.43 4.13
N ASP A 107 6.50 -12.30 3.26
CA ASP A 107 7.80 -11.75 3.62
C ASP A 107 7.87 -10.25 3.24
N PRO A 108 8.03 -9.34 4.22
CA PRO A 108 8.06 -7.91 3.95
C PRO A 108 9.28 -7.48 3.13
N GLU A 109 10.46 -8.06 3.33
CA GLU A 109 11.67 -7.73 2.56
C GLU A 109 11.54 -8.22 1.11
N ALA A 110 10.98 -9.42 0.90
CA ALA A 110 10.71 -9.90 -0.45
C ALA A 110 9.75 -8.97 -1.20
N VAL A 111 8.69 -8.51 -0.53
CA VAL A 111 7.72 -7.56 -1.08
C VAL A 111 8.37 -6.20 -1.40
N GLU A 112 9.16 -5.64 -0.48
CA GLU A 112 9.87 -4.38 -0.71
C GLU A 112 10.91 -4.48 -1.83
N THR A 113 11.69 -5.56 -1.84
CA THR A 113 12.68 -5.83 -2.88
C THR A 113 12.01 -6.04 -4.23
N ALA A 114 10.90 -6.78 -4.30
CA ALA A 114 10.12 -6.95 -5.52
C ALA A 114 9.62 -5.61 -6.07
N LYS A 115 9.04 -4.74 -5.23
CA LYS A 115 8.64 -3.38 -5.63
C LYS A 115 9.83 -2.60 -6.22
N ARG A 116 10.99 -2.68 -5.57
CA ARG A 116 12.23 -2.03 -6.04
C ARG A 116 12.67 -2.54 -7.41
N LEU A 117 12.73 -3.86 -7.57
CA LEU A 117 13.13 -4.52 -8.81
C LEU A 117 12.17 -4.23 -9.97
N PHE A 118 10.85 -4.26 -9.74
CA PHE A 118 9.87 -3.88 -10.77
C PHE A 118 10.08 -2.46 -11.28
N MET A 119 10.37 -1.52 -10.39
CA MET A 119 10.58 -0.14 -10.78
C MET A 119 11.91 0.11 -11.46
N ILE A 120 12.96 -0.60 -11.04
CA ILE A 120 14.23 -0.59 -11.76
C ILE A 120 14.00 -1.11 -13.19
N ALA A 121 13.30 -2.25 -13.35
CA ALA A 121 12.97 -2.78 -14.66
C ALA A 121 12.18 -1.77 -15.52
N ALA A 122 11.14 -1.16 -14.94
CA ALA A 122 10.32 -0.17 -15.62
C ALA A 122 11.07 1.12 -15.97
N HIS A 123 12.08 1.49 -15.18
CA HIS A 123 12.90 2.66 -15.44
C HIS A 123 13.94 2.41 -16.53
N LEU A 124 14.62 1.26 -16.47
CA LEU A 124 15.67 0.91 -17.42
C LEU A 124 15.13 0.66 -18.83
N ASP A 125 13.97 0.00 -18.92
CA ASP A 125 13.32 -0.26 -20.20
C ASP A 125 11.80 -0.02 -20.15
N PRO A 126 11.38 1.24 -20.23
CA PRO A 126 9.96 1.59 -20.14
C PRO A 126 9.14 1.01 -21.30
N LYS A 127 9.73 0.86 -22.49
CA LYS A 127 8.98 0.46 -23.69
C LYS A 127 8.60 -1.02 -23.66
N THR A 128 9.51 -1.88 -23.24
CA THR A 128 9.33 -3.33 -23.32
C THR A 128 8.97 -3.94 -21.97
N GLU A 129 9.69 -3.57 -20.89
CA GLU A 129 9.47 -4.14 -19.56
C GLU A 129 8.56 -3.28 -18.66
N GLY A 130 8.42 -1.98 -18.97
CA GLY A 130 7.69 -1.02 -18.16
C GLY A 130 6.23 -1.40 -17.88
N ARG A 131 5.48 -1.78 -18.93
CA ARG A 131 4.08 -2.20 -18.78
C ARG A 131 3.96 -3.41 -17.86
N SER A 132 4.67 -4.49 -18.15
CA SER A 132 4.60 -5.74 -17.38
C SER A 132 5.07 -5.56 -15.94
N ALA A 133 6.13 -4.78 -15.71
CA ALA A 133 6.65 -4.54 -14.38
C ALA A 133 5.69 -3.73 -13.51
N LEU A 134 5.06 -2.68 -14.06
CA LEU A 134 4.04 -1.91 -13.33
C LEU A 134 2.80 -2.74 -13.01
N LEU A 135 2.36 -3.59 -13.95
CA LEU A 135 1.22 -4.49 -13.72
C LEU A 135 1.56 -5.57 -12.68
N GLY A 136 2.74 -6.19 -12.74
CA GLY A 136 3.20 -7.15 -11.74
C GLY A 136 3.23 -6.53 -10.33
N MET A 137 3.68 -5.28 -10.22
CA MET A 137 3.71 -4.55 -8.95
C MET A 137 2.34 -4.26 -8.35
N THR A 138 1.25 -4.27 -9.14
CA THR A 138 -0.12 -4.07 -8.59
C THR A 138 -0.49 -5.12 -7.55
N LEU A 139 0.06 -6.34 -7.66
CA LEU A 139 -0.17 -7.43 -6.72
C LEU A 139 0.45 -7.19 -5.33
N LEU A 140 1.35 -6.21 -5.22
CA LEU A 140 2.10 -5.86 -4.01
C LEU A 140 1.55 -4.59 -3.33
N MET A 141 0.55 -3.95 -3.92
CA MET A 141 -0.07 -2.75 -3.37
C MET A 141 -1.19 -3.11 -2.40
N ASN A 142 -1.17 -2.49 -1.22
CA ASN A 142 -2.20 -2.68 -0.20
C ASN A 142 -3.41 -1.76 -0.41
N ASP A 143 -3.23 -0.67 -1.17
CA ASP A 143 -4.26 0.33 -1.38
C ASP A 143 -4.75 0.35 -2.84
N ALA A 144 -6.07 0.46 -3.00
CA ALA A 144 -6.72 0.49 -4.32
C ALA A 144 -6.30 1.71 -5.16
N GLN A 145 -5.91 2.81 -4.51
CA GLN A 145 -5.46 4.01 -5.19
C GLN A 145 -4.10 3.77 -5.87
N GLY A 146 -3.15 3.13 -5.19
CA GLY A 146 -1.85 2.73 -5.70
C GLY A 146 -2.00 1.78 -6.87
N VAL A 147 -2.87 0.78 -6.77
CA VAL A 147 -3.21 -0.10 -7.91
C VAL A 147 -3.71 0.70 -9.12
N LYS A 148 -4.64 1.63 -8.91
CA LYS A 148 -5.18 2.47 -9.99
C LYS A 148 -4.10 3.38 -10.60
N GLN A 149 -3.25 3.96 -9.77
CA GLN A 149 -2.13 4.79 -10.22
C GLN A 149 -1.16 3.97 -11.08
N LEU A 150 -0.75 2.78 -10.64
CA LEU A 150 0.15 1.91 -11.40
C LEU A 150 -0.47 1.45 -12.73
N ARG A 151 -1.76 1.12 -12.76
CA ARG A 151 -2.48 0.79 -14.01
C ARG A 151 -2.53 1.99 -14.96
N ALA A 152 -2.82 3.17 -14.45
CA ALA A 152 -2.80 4.40 -15.26
C ALA A 152 -1.40 4.69 -15.81
N MET A 153 -0.34 4.47 -15.01
CA MET A 153 1.03 4.61 -15.47
C MET A 153 1.39 3.57 -16.54
N ALA A 154 0.97 2.32 -16.37
CA ALA A 154 1.16 1.27 -17.37
C ALA A 154 0.47 1.64 -18.70
N TYR A 155 -0.75 2.18 -18.63
CA TYR A 155 -1.47 2.70 -19.79
C TYR A 155 -0.74 3.83 -20.52
N LEU A 156 -0.15 4.78 -19.77
CA LEU A 156 0.56 5.92 -20.36
C LEU A 156 1.90 5.54 -21.01
N ILE A 157 2.53 4.45 -20.55
CA ILE A 157 3.81 3.97 -21.08
C ILE A 157 3.60 3.07 -22.30
N ASP A 158 2.49 2.35 -22.36
CA ASP A 158 2.19 1.43 -23.44
C ASP A 158 1.81 2.16 -24.73
N PRO A 159 2.56 1.99 -25.85
CA PRO A 159 2.21 2.62 -27.12
C PRO A 159 0.86 2.18 -27.67
N SER A 160 0.35 1.00 -27.29
CA SER A 160 -0.94 0.48 -27.74
C SER A 160 -2.14 1.01 -26.94
N HIS A 161 -1.92 1.71 -25.83
CA HIS A 161 -2.95 2.38 -25.01
C HIS A 161 -4.21 1.52 -24.77
N ASP A 162 -4.04 0.35 -24.15
CA ASP A 162 -5.16 -0.54 -23.82
C ASP A 162 -6.03 0.03 -22.68
N ALA A 163 -7.15 0.65 -23.04
CA ALA A 163 -8.07 1.30 -22.09
C ALA A 163 -8.68 0.32 -21.08
N ALA A 164 -8.74 -0.99 -21.38
CA ALA A 164 -9.23 -2.00 -20.45
C ALA A 164 -8.37 -2.07 -19.16
N LEU A 165 -7.10 -1.63 -19.23
CA LEU A 165 -6.24 -1.52 -18.05
C LEU A 165 -6.74 -0.50 -17.01
N LEU A 166 -7.45 0.55 -17.46
CA LEU A 166 -7.94 1.62 -16.58
C LEU A 166 -9.19 1.21 -15.81
N GLU A 167 -10.04 0.39 -16.42
CA GLU A 167 -11.21 -0.22 -15.79
C GLU A 167 -10.77 -1.21 -14.71
N GLY A 168 -9.65 -1.89 -14.98
CA GLY A 168 -9.11 -2.92 -14.11
C GLY A 168 -10.02 -4.15 -14.08
N GLN A 169 -9.49 -5.26 -13.54
CA GLN A 169 -10.39 -6.17 -12.85
C GLN A 169 -10.88 -5.39 -11.62
N GLN A 170 -11.91 -4.55 -11.78
CA GLN A 170 -12.94 -4.54 -10.77
C GLN A 170 -13.28 -6.01 -10.65
N GLN A 171 -12.85 -6.64 -9.55
CA GLN A 171 -13.60 -7.76 -9.03
C GLN A 171 -15.02 -7.27 -9.18
N GLU A 172 -15.77 -7.85 -10.11
CA GLU A 172 -17.19 -7.59 -10.21
C GLU A 172 -17.63 -7.90 -8.79
N VAL A 173 -17.78 -6.86 -7.98
CA VAL A 173 -18.57 -6.90 -6.77
C VAL A 173 -19.88 -7.24 -7.41
N THR A 174 -20.14 -8.55 -7.51
CA THR A 174 -21.25 -9.16 -8.26
C THR A 174 -22.35 -8.20 -8.03
N THR A 175 -22.66 -7.41 -9.06
CA THR A 175 -23.47 -6.23 -8.87
C THR A 175 -24.80 -6.85 -8.56
N GLY A 176 -25.06 -6.99 -7.26
CA GLY A 176 -26.19 -7.73 -6.75
C GLY A 176 -27.38 -7.14 -7.46
N ALA A 177 -28.31 -8.00 -7.88
CA ALA A 177 -29.53 -7.60 -8.58
C ALA A 177 -29.94 -6.19 -8.14
N ALA A 178 -30.07 -5.29 -9.13
CA ALA A 178 -30.21 -3.85 -8.90
C ALA A 178 -31.04 -3.58 -7.64
N LEU A 179 -30.43 -2.93 -6.64
CA LEU A 179 -31.04 -2.77 -5.32
C LEU A 179 -32.44 -2.17 -5.48
N ASP A 180 -33.45 -2.78 -4.86
CA ASP A 180 -34.82 -2.27 -4.90
C ASP A 180 -34.86 -0.80 -4.48
N GLU A 181 -35.70 -0.01 -5.14
CA GLU A 181 -35.77 1.44 -4.94
C GLU A 181 -36.11 1.79 -3.49
N SER A 182 -37.00 1.00 -2.86
CA SER A 182 -37.35 1.20 -1.45
C SER A 182 -36.15 1.01 -0.53
N MET A 183 -35.39 -0.08 -0.72
CA MET A 183 -34.19 -0.38 0.06
C MET A 183 -33.09 0.66 -0.15
N ARG A 184 -32.93 1.16 -1.38
CA ARG A 184 -31.98 2.24 -1.69
C ARG A 184 -32.31 3.52 -0.92
N GLN A 185 -33.58 3.90 -0.88
CA GLN A 185 -34.04 5.06 -0.12
C GLN A 185 -33.83 4.86 1.39
N GLU A 186 -34.07 3.66 1.91
CA GLU A 186 -33.77 3.33 3.31
C GLU A 186 -32.28 3.46 3.63
N VAL A 187 -31.40 2.90 2.78
CA VAL A 187 -29.94 3.03 2.96
C VAL A 187 -29.53 4.51 2.94
N THR A 188 -30.03 5.27 1.96
CA THR A 188 -29.71 6.69 1.81
C THR A 188 -30.17 7.50 3.02
N LYS A 189 -31.36 7.18 3.57
CA LYS A 189 -31.88 7.78 4.79
C LYS A 189 -30.96 7.53 5.98
N VAL A 190 -30.47 6.31 6.14
CA VAL A 190 -29.53 5.96 7.23
C VAL A 190 -28.19 6.68 7.09
N LEU A 191 -27.63 6.77 5.88
CA LEU A 191 -26.41 7.55 5.65
C LEU A 191 -26.58 9.04 6.02
N ARG A 192 -27.75 9.62 5.72
CA ARG A 192 -28.10 11.00 6.10
C ARG A 192 -28.26 11.18 7.60
N MET A 193 -28.91 10.23 8.29
CA MET A 193 -29.02 10.21 9.75
C MET A 193 -27.63 10.21 10.41
N LEU A 194 -26.72 9.36 9.92
CA LEU A 194 -25.33 9.32 10.38
C LEU A 194 -24.66 10.68 10.20
N ARG A 195 -24.80 11.30 9.02
CA ARG A 195 -24.24 12.63 8.72
C ARG A 195 -24.81 13.74 9.62
N GLN A 196 -26.09 13.67 9.96
CA GLN A 196 -26.78 14.63 10.83
C GLN A 196 -26.47 14.42 12.33
N GLY A 197 -25.80 13.32 12.69
CA GLY A 197 -25.48 12.99 14.07
C GLY A 197 -26.60 12.24 14.81
N GLU A 198 -27.64 11.78 14.10
CA GLU A 198 -28.76 10.99 14.64
C GLU A 198 -28.33 9.53 14.87
N ARG A 199 -27.36 9.34 15.78
CA ARG A 199 -26.69 8.04 15.98
C ARG A 199 -27.61 6.97 16.56
N ALA A 200 -28.55 7.34 17.42
CA ALA A 200 -29.46 6.37 18.05
C ALA A 200 -30.40 5.74 17.01
N ASP A 201 -31.02 6.56 16.16
CA ASP A 201 -31.92 6.11 15.10
C ASP A 201 -31.18 5.34 14.01
N ALA A 202 -30.00 5.84 13.60
CA ALA A 202 -29.13 5.13 12.67
C ALA A 202 -28.70 3.76 13.22
N ARG A 203 -28.42 3.65 14.53
CA ARG A 203 -28.09 2.37 15.17
C ARG A 203 -29.20 1.36 15.02
N GLN A 204 -30.43 1.77 15.31
CA GLN A 204 -31.60 0.88 15.26
C GLN A 204 -31.83 0.37 13.84
N GLN A 205 -31.69 1.24 12.83
CA GLN A 205 -31.85 0.84 11.43
C GLN A 205 -30.71 -0.08 10.96
N LEU A 206 -29.45 0.20 11.35
CA LEU A 206 -28.29 -0.63 11.00
C LEU A 206 -28.32 -2.02 11.66
N GLN A 207 -29.14 -2.25 12.68
CA GLN A 207 -29.33 -3.59 13.28
C GLN A 207 -30.19 -4.51 12.40
N ARG A 208 -30.91 -3.98 11.41
CA ARG A 208 -31.70 -4.79 10.45
C ARG A 208 -30.75 -5.44 9.44
N GLU A 209 -30.69 -6.78 9.42
CA GLU A 209 -29.77 -7.52 8.53
C GLU A 209 -30.07 -7.29 7.04
N GLU A 210 -31.35 -7.08 6.68
CA GLU A 210 -31.79 -6.70 5.33
C GLU A 210 -31.14 -5.39 4.86
N LEU A 211 -31.03 -4.39 5.75
CA LEU A 211 -30.40 -3.12 5.41
C LEU A 211 -28.89 -3.27 5.28
N ARG A 212 -28.26 -4.11 6.12
CA ARG A 212 -26.82 -4.37 6.04
C ARG A 212 -26.46 -5.10 4.74
N SER A 213 -27.25 -6.07 4.32
CA SER A 213 -27.05 -6.75 3.03
C SER A 213 -27.28 -5.78 1.87
N ALA A 214 -28.33 -4.95 1.93
CA ALA A 214 -28.60 -3.90 0.95
C ALA A 214 -27.45 -2.88 0.84
N MET A 215 -26.85 -2.48 1.97
CA MET A 215 -25.68 -1.59 1.98
C MET A 215 -24.46 -2.22 1.30
N ARG A 216 -24.16 -3.49 1.61
CA ARG A 216 -23.05 -4.23 0.96
C ARG A 216 -23.23 -4.35 -0.54
N GLN A 217 -24.48 -4.43 -1.01
CA GLN A 217 -24.80 -4.50 -2.44
C GLN A 217 -24.82 -3.11 -3.10
N GLY A 218 -25.32 -2.09 -2.41
CA GLY A 218 -25.64 -0.79 -2.99
C GLY A 218 -24.47 0.19 -3.08
N THR A 219 -23.45 0.06 -2.22
CA THR A 219 -22.29 0.97 -2.24
C THR A 219 -20.99 0.26 -1.91
N SER A 220 -19.93 0.63 -2.65
CA SER A 220 -18.56 0.16 -2.44
C SER A 220 -17.75 1.07 -1.50
N LYS A 221 -18.28 2.27 -1.16
CA LYS A 221 -17.50 3.33 -0.51
C LYS A 221 -17.48 3.24 1.00
N ILE A 222 -18.46 2.59 1.60
CA ILE A 222 -18.56 2.43 3.05
C ILE A 222 -19.20 1.10 3.40
N THR A 223 -18.62 0.39 4.36
CA THR A 223 -19.14 -0.89 4.84
C THR A 223 -20.14 -0.68 5.98
N PRO A 224 -21.10 -1.62 6.21
CA PRO A 224 -22.01 -1.53 7.35
C PRO A 224 -21.28 -1.50 8.70
N ASP A 225 -20.13 -2.17 8.79
CA ASP A 225 -19.35 -2.27 10.03
C ASP A 225 -18.62 -0.95 10.33
N GLU A 226 -18.15 -0.24 9.30
CA GLU A 226 -17.66 1.14 9.44
C GLU A 226 -18.77 2.09 9.91
N CYS A 227 -20.01 1.94 9.42
CA CYS A 227 -21.15 2.71 9.90
C CYS A 227 -21.49 2.40 11.37
N LEU A 228 -21.45 1.12 11.77
CA LEU A 228 -21.65 0.73 13.17
C LEU A 228 -20.54 1.28 14.08
N ALA A 229 -19.27 1.23 13.64
CA ALA A 229 -18.15 1.84 14.35
C ALA A 229 -18.33 3.36 14.50
N LEU A 230 -18.86 4.03 13.47
CA LEU A 230 -19.18 5.45 13.50
C LEU A 230 -20.26 5.79 14.54
N VAL A 231 -21.34 5.01 14.57
CA VAL A 231 -22.42 5.15 15.57
C VAL A 231 -21.89 4.96 16.99
N GLN A 232 -21.04 3.94 17.19
CA GLN A 232 -20.46 3.60 18.49
C GLN A 232 -19.36 4.59 18.91
N GLY A 233 -18.89 5.45 18.00
CA GLY A 233 -17.77 6.34 18.25
C GLY A 233 -16.42 5.62 18.33
N LEU A 234 -16.33 4.39 17.83
CA LEU A 234 -15.10 3.59 17.77
C LEU A 234 -14.27 3.86 16.50
N CYS A 235 -14.74 4.74 15.62
CA CYS A 235 -14.00 5.08 14.41
C CYS A 235 -12.69 5.83 14.75
N PRO A 236 -11.58 5.60 14.02
CA PRO A 236 -10.33 6.31 14.28
C PRO A 236 -10.54 7.82 14.08
N GLY A 237 -10.31 8.61 15.13
CA GLY A 237 -10.54 10.06 15.13
C GLY A 237 -11.97 10.51 15.46
N CYS A 238 -12.88 9.59 15.81
CA CYS A 238 -14.19 9.94 16.37
C CYS A 238 -14.05 10.43 17.82
N GLY A 239 -14.00 11.74 18.04
CA GLY A 239 -14.03 12.35 19.39
C GLY A 239 -15.32 13.12 19.65
N GLN A 240 -15.94 12.94 20.83
CA GLN A 240 -17.06 13.77 21.33
C GLN A 240 -18.24 13.94 20.35
N GLY A 241 -18.63 12.88 19.65
CA GLY A 241 -19.76 12.96 18.72
C GLY A 241 -19.44 13.61 17.36
N LYS A 242 -18.23 14.12 17.14
CA LYS A 242 -17.81 14.67 15.84
C LYS A 242 -17.37 13.56 14.89
N ILE A 243 -17.82 13.66 13.65
CA ILE A 243 -17.43 12.75 12.56
C ILE A 243 -16.16 13.30 11.93
N PRO A 244 -15.08 12.51 11.82
CA PRO A 244 -13.86 12.98 11.20
C PRO A 244 -14.07 13.24 9.69
N PRO A 245 -13.37 14.21 9.08
CA PRO A 245 -13.60 14.62 7.69
C PRO A 245 -13.53 13.48 6.66
N TYR A 246 -12.63 12.51 6.85
CA TYR A 246 -12.49 11.38 5.94
C TYR A 246 -13.72 10.45 5.95
N MET A 247 -14.35 10.24 7.11
CA MET A 247 -15.59 9.45 7.21
C MET A 247 -16.77 10.21 6.62
N LEU A 248 -16.82 11.52 6.81
CA LEU A 248 -17.83 12.36 6.17
C LEU A 248 -17.72 12.28 4.64
N GLN A 249 -16.50 12.29 4.11
CA GLN A 249 -16.26 12.11 2.69
C GLN A 249 -16.74 10.74 2.18
N LYS A 250 -16.47 9.66 2.92
CA LYS A 250 -16.99 8.31 2.60
C LYS A 250 -18.52 8.26 2.58
N LEU A 251 -19.18 8.84 3.59
CA LEU A 251 -20.65 8.90 3.68
C LEU A 251 -21.24 9.65 2.48
N VAL A 252 -20.70 10.81 2.14
CA VAL A 252 -21.18 11.61 1.00
C VAL A 252 -20.92 10.89 -0.32
N ALA A 253 -19.77 10.22 -0.48
CA ALA A 253 -19.47 9.44 -1.67
C ALA A 253 -20.44 8.26 -1.83
N ALA A 254 -20.78 7.57 -0.74
CA ALA A 254 -21.77 6.48 -0.73
C ALA A 254 -23.18 6.98 -1.07
N GLU A 255 -23.61 8.10 -0.48
CA GLU A 255 -24.88 8.75 -0.83
C GLU A 255 -24.90 9.13 -2.32
N LEU A 256 -23.82 9.71 -2.84
CA LEU A 256 -23.74 10.07 -4.24
C LEU A 256 -23.83 8.84 -5.14
N GLU A 257 -23.06 7.78 -4.86
CA GLU A 257 -23.07 6.52 -5.61
C GLU A 257 -24.51 5.97 -5.71
N LEU A 258 -25.20 5.84 -4.58
CA LEU A 258 -26.59 5.37 -4.53
C LEU A 258 -27.55 6.26 -5.33
N ASN A 259 -27.40 7.58 -5.29
CA ASN A 259 -28.24 8.50 -6.07
C ASN A 259 -27.87 8.52 -7.57
N THR A 260 -26.61 8.27 -7.92
CA THR A 260 -26.11 8.31 -9.31
C THR A 260 -26.31 7.01 -10.08
N SER A 261 -26.51 5.87 -9.42
CA SER A 261 -26.79 4.59 -10.10
C SER A 261 -28.07 4.60 -10.96
N GLN A 262 -28.96 5.59 -10.79
CA GLN A 262 -30.07 5.88 -11.70
C GLN A 262 -29.75 6.96 -12.76
N ALA A 263 -28.75 7.81 -12.49
CA ALA A 263 -28.38 8.96 -13.31
C ALA A 263 -27.23 8.69 -14.29
N ALA A 264 -26.68 7.47 -14.34
CA ALA A 264 -25.61 7.11 -15.28
C ALA A 264 -25.98 7.31 -16.76
N ASN A 265 -27.26 7.55 -17.06
CA ASN A 265 -27.72 7.90 -18.41
C ASN A 265 -27.69 9.39 -18.76
N ASP A 266 -27.43 10.34 -17.84
CA ASP A 266 -27.38 11.76 -18.24
C ASP A 266 -26.69 12.72 -17.25
N VAL A 267 -25.49 12.39 -16.76
CA VAL A 267 -24.66 13.39 -16.08
C VAL A 267 -23.98 14.26 -17.13
N GLN A 268 -24.67 15.29 -17.62
CA GLN A 268 -24.01 16.34 -18.39
C GLN A 268 -23.12 17.18 -17.47
N PRO A 269 -21.79 17.22 -17.69
CA PRO A 269 -20.92 18.06 -16.90
C PRO A 269 -21.31 19.54 -17.09
N LYS A 270 -21.73 20.20 -16.01
CA LYS A 270 -22.03 21.64 -16.04
C LYS A 270 -20.74 22.41 -16.26
N TRP A 271 -20.73 23.30 -17.26
CA TRP A 271 -19.57 24.12 -17.65
C TRP A 271 -18.85 24.83 -16.49
N GLY A 272 -19.57 25.17 -15.41
CA GLY A 272 -18.99 25.76 -14.20
C GLY A 272 -17.93 24.90 -13.49
N PHE A 273 -17.92 23.58 -13.70
CA PHE A 273 -16.90 22.69 -13.14
C PHE A 273 -15.49 23.00 -13.67
N TYR A 274 -15.39 23.31 -14.97
CA TYR A 274 -14.13 23.65 -15.64
C TYR A 274 -13.56 25.00 -15.22
N LEU A 275 -14.40 25.88 -14.64
CA LEU A 275 -13.99 27.18 -14.11
C LEU A 275 -13.55 27.13 -12.65
N SER A 276 -13.71 25.99 -11.96
CA SER A 276 -13.27 25.86 -10.57
C SER A 276 -11.74 25.89 -10.48
N GLU A 277 -11.20 26.66 -9.51
CA GLU A 277 -9.74 26.70 -9.25
C GLU A 277 -9.17 25.30 -8.98
N THR A 278 -9.98 24.39 -8.44
CA THR A 278 -9.62 23.00 -8.20
C THR A 278 -9.35 22.23 -9.49
N PHE A 279 -10.13 22.47 -10.54
CA PHE A 279 -9.92 21.86 -11.87
C PHE A 279 -8.74 22.48 -12.61
N GLN A 280 -8.44 23.75 -12.35
CA GLN A 280 -7.30 24.46 -12.93
C GLN A 280 -5.95 24.10 -12.29
N LYS A 281 -5.95 23.37 -11.16
CA LYS A 281 -4.71 22.85 -10.61
C LYS A 281 -4.11 21.84 -11.59
N PRO A 282 -2.83 22.00 -11.98
CA PRO A 282 -2.19 21.04 -12.87
C PRO A 282 -2.28 19.66 -12.24
N LEU A 283 -2.72 18.68 -13.04
CA LEU A 283 -2.77 17.30 -12.57
C LEU A 283 -1.37 16.92 -12.08
N PRO A 284 -1.26 16.35 -10.86
CA PRO A 284 0.04 15.94 -10.36
C PRO A 284 0.65 14.96 -11.36
N VAL A 285 1.81 15.32 -11.91
CA VAL A 285 2.53 14.45 -12.83
C VAL A 285 2.84 13.17 -12.07
N LEU A 286 2.25 12.06 -12.53
CA LEU A 286 2.50 10.73 -11.98
C LEU A 286 3.92 10.33 -12.36
N SER A 287 4.89 10.71 -11.54
CA SER A 287 6.28 10.29 -11.68
C SER A 287 6.53 9.05 -10.84
N LEU A 288 7.14 8.03 -11.44
CA LEU A 288 7.61 6.79 -10.79
C LEU A 288 8.32 7.06 -9.45
N ALA A 289 9.19 8.08 -9.41
CA ALA A 289 9.98 8.44 -8.24
C ALA A 289 9.12 8.89 -7.03
N LYS A 290 7.96 9.53 -7.25
CA LYS A 290 7.10 10.01 -6.15
C LYS A 290 6.27 8.91 -5.52
N ALA A 291 6.02 7.82 -6.25
CA ALA A 291 5.10 6.80 -5.79
C ALA A 291 5.70 5.91 -4.68
N ILE A 292 7.03 5.71 -4.65
CA ILE A 292 7.60 4.56 -3.90
C ILE A 292 8.85 4.90 -3.07
N GLY A 293 9.18 6.19 -2.90
CA GLY A 293 10.18 6.63 -1.92
C GLY A 293 11.64 6.18 -2.20
N PHE A 294 11.91 5.49 -3.31
CA PHE A 294 13.26 5.12 -3.74
C PHE A 294 13.58 5.67 -5.14
N ASP A 295 14.87 5.87 -5.39
CA ASP A 295 15.38 6.30 -6.70
C ASP A 295 15.69 5.07 -7.59
N PRO A 296 14.98 4.87 -8.71
CA PRO A 296 15.22 3.74 -9.60
C PRO A 296 16.57 3.80 -10.35
N ARG A 297 17.29 4.92 -10.28
CA ARG A 297 18.67 5.03 -10.81
C ARG A 297 19.68 4.22 -10.01
N GLN A 298 19.38 3.95 -8.74
CA GLN A 298 20.18 3.06 -7.90
C GLN A 298 19.84 1.59 -8.20
N CYS A 299 20.24 1.13 -9.38
CA CYS A 299 19.84 -0.17 -9.93
C CYS A 299 20.87 -1.29 -9.75
N VAL A 300 22.07 -1.01 -9.22
CA VAL A 300 23.11 -2.03 -9.01
C VAL A 300 23.25 -2.34 -7.54
N TYR A 301 23.21 -3.63 -7.18
CA TYR A 301 23.45 -4.06 -5.80
C TYR A 301 24.93 -4.43 -5.60
N ARG A 302 25.63 -3.68 -4.72
CA ARG A 302 27.06 -3.83 -4.40
C ARG A 302 27.27 -3.63 -2.91
N ASP A 303 28.06 -4.51 -2.30
CA ASP A 303 28.48 -4.40 -0.90
C ASP A 303 27.32 -4.19 0.09
N GLY A 304 26.18 -4.85 -0.18
CA GLY A 304 24.98 -4.76 0.65
C GLY A 304 24.07 -3.58 0.33
N ALA A 305 24.47 -2.65 -0.54
CA ALA A 305 23.73 -1.44 -0.84
C ALA A 305 23.35 -1.32 -2.32
N TRP A 306 22.26 -0.61 -2.57
CA TRP A 306 21.86 -0.20 -3.91
C TRP A 306 22.59 1.09 -4.32
N VAL A 307 23.34 1.03 -5.40
CA VAL A 307 24.17 2.12 -5.92
C VAL A 307 23.83 2.46 -7.36
N GLU A 308 24.10 3.69 -7.76
CA GLU A 308 24.02 4.11 -9.17
C GLU A 308 25.15 3.45 -9.97
N PRO A 309 24.89 2.94 -11.19
CA PRO A 309 25.93 2.35 -12.03
C PRO A 309 26.99 3.40 -12.38
N LYS A 310 28.26 3.07 -12.12
CA LYS A 310 29.39 3.90 -12.58
C LYS A 310 29.49 3.76 -14.10
N LYS A 311 29.40 4.90 -14.81
CA LYS A 311 29.70 4.98 -16.24
C LYS A 311 31.17 4.70 -16.52
#